data_AF-A0A3D1ATR4-F1
#
_entry.id   AF-A0A3D1ATR4-F1
#
_cell.length_a   1.000
_cell.length_b   1.000
_cell.length_c   1.000
_cell.angle_alpha   90.00
_cell.angle_beta   90.00
_cell.angle_gamma   90.00
#
_symmetry.space_group_name_H-M   'P 1'
#
loop_
_entity.id
_entity.type
_entity.pdbx_description
1 polymer ?
#
loop_
_entity_poly.entity_id
_entity_poly.type
_entity_poly.pdbx_seq_one_letter_code
_entity_poly.pdbx_strand_id
1 'polypeptide(L)'
;HARSVEQPVNLDDGDEVYNWPWLYGVEVGHWQLTDAQAAKLREYLLRGGFFMCDDFHGTEEWAVFVASMQRVFPDRPIVELENSAPIFHTLYDLDDRYQVPGAQFLHSGRVYEKDGIYPRWRGIYDDKGRIMVAICHNMDLGDSWEWADEPRYPEKYSALGIRIGVNYVIYAMTH
;
A
#
# COMPACT_ATOMS: atom_id res chain seq x y z
N HIS A 1 -8.40 -20.68 -14.07
CA HIS A 1 -7.03 -20.40 -14.53
C HIS A 1 -6.38 -19.49 -13.49
N ALA A 2 -5.30 -19.93 -12.83
CA ALA A 2 -4.47 -19.04 -12.03
C ALA A 2 -3.35 -18.51 -12.93
N ARG A 3 -3.07 -17.20 -12.91
CA ARG A 3 -1.88 -16.64 -13.59
C ARG A 3 -0.66 -16.88 -12.69
N SER A 4 0.47 -17.22 -13.30
CA SER A 4 1.71 -17.58 -12.59
C SER A 4 2.60 -16.39 -12.24
N VAL A 5 2.19 -15.18 -12.62
CA VAL A 5 2.91 -13.92 -12.44
C VAL A 5 1.93 -12.83 -12.05
N GLU A 6 2.47 -11.74 -11.51
CA GLU A 6 1.77 -10.47 -11.33
C GLU A 6 1.10 -10.03 -12.63
N GLN A 7 -0.06 -9.40 -12.52
CA GLN A 7 -0.77 -8.83 -13.66
C GLN A 7 -0.60 -7.32 -13.62
N PRO A 8 0.14 -6.72 -14.57
CA PRO A 8 0.08 -5.28 -14.79
C PRO A 8 -1.36 -4.89 -15.13
N VAL A 9 -1.90 -3.91 -14.38
CA VAL A 9 -3.26 -3.37 -14.57
C VAL A 9 -3.14 -1.90 -14.89
N ASN A 10 -3.66 -1.50 -16.05
CA ASN A 10 -3.83 -0.11 -16.41
C ASN A 10 -5.30 0.30 -16.23
N LEU A 11 -5.55 1.42 -15.55
CA LEU A 11 -6.91 1.94 -15.34
C LEU A 11 -7.59 2.41 -16.63
N ASP A 12 -6.84 2.58 -17.72
CA ASP A 12 -7.39 2.91 -19.04
C ASP A 12 -7.76 1.67 -19.88
N ASP A 13 -7.37 0.46 -19.45
CA ASP A 13 -7.63 -0.80 -20.17
C ASP A 13 -9.04 -1.35 -19.90
N GLY A 14 -10.04 -0.51 -20.14
CA GLY A 14 -11.46 -0.87 -20.02
C GLY A 14 -11.86 -1.27 -18.61
N ASP A 15 -12.28 -2.52 -18.44
CA ASP A 15 -12.83 -3.07 -17.19
C ASP A 15 -11.91 -4.10 -16.54
N GLU A 16 -10.67 -4.26 -17.05
CA GLU A 16 -9.73 -5.28 -16.57
C GLU A 16 -9.45 -5.14 -15.07
N VAL A 17 -9.37 -3.91 -14.57
CA VAL A 17 -9.17 -3.61 -13.14
C VAL A 17 -10.22 -4.29 -12.24
N TYR A 18 -11.45 -4.49 -12.73
CA TYR A 18 -12.53 -5.09 -11.95
C TYR A 18 -12.39 -6.61 -11.79
N ASN A 19 -11.49 -7.25 -12.53
CA ASN A 19 -11.21 -8.68 -12.41
C ASN A 19 -10.25 -9.00 -11.25
N TRP A 20 -9.69 -7.98 -10.58
CA TRP A 20 -8.63 -8.11 -9.60
C TRP A 20 -9.08 -7.63 -8.21
N PRO A 21 -9.33 -8.52 -7.24
CA PRO A 21 -9.85 -8.13 -5.92
C PRO A 21 -8.86 -7.30 -5.09
N TRP A 22 -7.59 -7.29 -5.47
CA TRP A 22 -6.52 -6.60 -4.76
C TRP A 22 -5.55 -5.97 -5.76
N LEU A 23 -5.30 -4.67 -5.61
CA LEU A 23 -4.32 -3.90 -6.36
C LEU A 23 -3.19 -3.44 -5.45
N TYR A 24 -1.99 -3.39 -6.02
CA TYR A 24 -0.79 -2.89 -5.39
C TYR A 24 -0.16 -1.81 -6.25
N GLY A 25 0.25 -0.71 -5.64
CA GLY A 25 0.91 0.40 -6.32
C GLY A 25 2.10 0.92 -5.51
N VAL A 26 3.25 0.96 -6.16
CA VAL A 26 4.50 1.55 -5.67
C VAL A 26 4.70 2.94 -6.28
N GLU A 27 5.60 3.75 -5.72
CA GLU A 27 5.95 5.08 -6.23
C GLU A 27 4.74 6.00 -6.45
N VAL A 28 3.68 5.84 -5.63
CA VAL A 28 2.42 6.60 -5.77
C VAL A 28 2.58 8.09 -5.42
N GLY A 29 3.77 8.49 -4.96
CA GLY A 29 4.20 9.88 -4.86
C GLY A 29 4.53 10.54 -6.20
N HIS A 30 4.69 9.76 -7.27
CA HIS A 30 5.13 10.22 -8.59
C HIS A 30 4.06 10.13 -9.66
N TRP A 31 2.94 9.47 -9.38
CA TRP A 31 1.88 9.31 -10.35
C TRP A 31 1.14 10.62 -10.64
N GLN A 32 0.45 10.64 -11.77
CA GLN A 32 -0.43 11.74 -12.16
C GLN A 32 -1.71 11.15 -12.75
N LEU A 33 -2.60 10.69 -11.88
CA LEU A 33 -3.87 10.11 -12.32
C LEU A 33 -4.65 11.13 -13.18
N THR A 34 -5.21 10.70 -14.30
CA THR A 34 -6.21 11.51 -15.02
C THR A 34 -7.54 11.48 -14.26
N ASP A 35 -8.47 12.38 -14.58
CA ASP A 35 -9.79 12.36 -13.92
C ASP A 35 -10.54 11.07 -14.23
N ALA A 36 -10.34 10.51 -15.43
CA ALA A 36 -10.90 9.21 -15.81
C ALA A 36 -10.31 8.07 -14.98
N GLN A 37 -8.98 8.05 -14.79
CA GLN A 37 -8.31 7.05 -13.95
C GLN A 37 -8.72 7.17 -12.48
N ALA A 38 -8.82 8.39 -11.95
CA ALA A 38 -9.29 8.62 -10.58
C ALA A 38 -10.74 8.14 -10.39
N ALA A 39 -11.63 8.42 -11.36
CA ALA A 39 -13.00 7.92 -11.35
C ALA A 39 -13.06 6.38 -11.45
N LYS A 40 -12.20 5.78 -12.27
CA LYS A 40 -12.09 4.31 -12.42
C LYS A 40 -11.62 3.65 -11.13
N LEU A 41 -10.58 4.20 -10.48
CA LEU A 41 -10.09 3.73 -9.18
C LEU A 41 -11.16 3.89 -8.09
N ARG A 42 -11.91 5.00 -8.09
CA ARG A 42 -13.06 5.20 -7.19
C ARG A 42 -14.09 4.08 -7.37
N GLU A 43 -14.50 3.82 -8.62
CA GLU A 43 -15.48 2.78 -8.91
C GLU A 43 -14.99 1.38 -8.51
N TYR A 44 -13.72 1.07 -8.78
CA TYR A 44 -13.08 -0.17 -8.36
C TYR A 44 -13.19 -0.39 -6.85
N LEU A 45 -12.81 0.62 -6.06
CA LEU A 45 -12.84 0.56 -4.59
C LEU A 45 -14.27 0.44 -4.05
N LEU A 46 -15.23 1.18 -4.64
CA LEU A 46 -16.64 1.11 -4.26
C LEU A 46 -17.31 -0.23 -4.62
N ARG A 47 -16.78 -0.95 -5.61
CA ARG A 47 -17.23 -2.31 -5.96
C ARG A 47 -16.71 -3.40 -5.01
N GLY A 48 -15.93 -3.03 -3.99
CA GLY A 48 -15.35 -3.96 -3.02
C GLY A 48 -13.87 -4.24 -3.27
N GLY A 49 -13.26 -3.61 -4.28
CA GLY A 49 -11.81 -3.69 -4.51
C GLY A 49 -11.01 -3.22 -3.29
N PHE A 50 -9.75 -3.62 -3.26
CA PHE A 50 -8.80 -3.25 -2.22
C PHE A 50 -7.52 -2.72 -2.87
N PHE A 51 -7.03 -1.56 -2.40
CA PHE A 51 -5.79 -0.98 -2.90
C PHE A 51 -4.77 -0.84 -1.76
N MET A 52 -3.62 -1.49 -1.91
CA MET A 52 -2.45 -1.26 -1.08
C MET A 52 -1.46 -0.35 -1.84
N CYS A 53 -0.92 0.65 -1.16
CA CYS A 53 0.21 1.41 -1.68
C CYS A 53 1.35 1.57 -0.66
N ASP A 54 2.56 1.64 -1.18
CA ASP A 54 3.81 1.90 -0.46
C ASP A 54 4.86 2.52 -1.40
N ASP A 55 6.13 2.52 -0.98
CA ASP A 55 7.27 3.09 -1.73
C ASP A 55 7.02 4.55 -2.13
N PHE A 56 6.73 5.35 -1.10
CA PHE A 56 6.68 6.79 -1.23
C PHE A 56 6.94 7.44 0.13
N HIS A 57 7.67 8.53 0.10
CA HIS A 57 8.44 9.08 1.19
C HIS A 57 8.36 10.59 1.22
N GLY A 58 8.13 11.10 2.42
CA GLY A 58 8.32 12.50 2.72
C GLY A 58 7.16 13.39 2.32
N THR A 59 7.35 14.69 2.55
CA THR A 59 6.27 15.67 2.45
C THR A 59 5.78 15.89 1.02
N GLU A 60 6.69 15.88 0.05
CA GLU A 60 6.38 16.18 -1.35
C GLU A 60 5.51 15.07 -1.98
N GLU A 61 5.94 13.83 -1.85
CA GLU A 61 5.22 12.67 -2.39
C GLU A 61 3.90 12.42 -1.68
N TRP A 62 3.87 12.66 -0.36
CA TRP A 62 2.63 12.67 0.39
C TRP A 62 1.62 13.65 -0.20
N ALA A 63 2.05 14.86 -0.56
CA ALA A 63 1.16 15.87 -1.14
C ALA A 63 0.61 15.44 -2.51
N VAL A 64 1.45 14.84 -3.37
CA VAL A 64 1.02 14.29 -4.66
C VAL A 64 0.00 13.17 -4.46
N PHE A 65 0.28 12.22 -3.58
CA PHE A 65 -0.62 11.12 -3.27
C PHE A 65 -1.97 11.62 -2.76
N VAL A 66 -1.97 12.55 -1.79
CA VAL A 66 -3.20 13.14 -1.24
C VAL A 66 -4.00 13.87 -2.31
N ALA A 67 -3.36 14.63 -3.21
CA ALA A 67 -4.04 15.32 -4.29
C ALA A 67 -4.73 14.34 -5.26
N SER A 68 -4.08 13.23 -5.59
CA SER A 68 -4.68 12.14 -6.37
C SER A 68 -5.85 11.49 -5.63
N MET A 69 -5.68 11.16 -4.34
CA MET A 69 -6.73 10.52 -3.55
C MET A 69 -7.93 11.44 -3.27
N GLN A 70 -7.75 12.75 -3.20
CA GLN A 70 -8.86 13.71 -3.12
C GLN A 70 -9.72 13.73 -4.39
N ARG A 71 -9.16 13.40 -5.55
CA ARG A 71 -9.93 13.26 -6.80
C ARG A 71 -10.67 11.93 -6.85
N VAL A 72 -10.10 10.87 -6.27
CA VAL A 72 -10.76 9.56 -6.09
C VAL A 72 -11.92 9.68 -5.07
N PHE A 73 -11.62 10.21 -3.89
CA PHE A 73 -12.57 10.41 -2.79
C PHE A 73 -12.43 11.81 -2.17
N PRO A 74 -13.21 12.80 -2.64
CA PRO A 74 -13.25 14.13 -2.00
C PRO A 74 -13.95 14.09 -0.64
N ASP A 75 -14.72 13.05 -0.37
CA ASP A 75 -15.63 12.89 0.76
C ASP A 75 -15.16 11.85 1.80
N ARG A 76 -14.01 11.20 1.60
CA ARG A 76 -13.48 10.20 2.53
C ARG A 76 -12.09 10.59 3.03
N PRO A 77 -11.91 10.78 4.34
CA PRO A 77 -10.62 11.17 4.89
C PRO A 77 -9.63 9.99 4.85
N ILE A 78 -8.36 10.32 4.65
CA ILE A 78 -7.27 9.41 4.99
C ILE A 78 -7.02 9.52 6.50
N VAL A 79 -7.03 8.40 7.20
CA VAL A 79 -6.86 8.35 8.66
C VAL A 79 -5.69 7.46 9.06
N GLU A 80 -5.08 7.74 10.21
CA GLU A 80 -4.11 6.82 10.81
C GLU A 80 -4.81 5.53 11.25
N LEU A 81 -4.13 4.40 11.06
CA LEU A 81 -4.59 3.11 11.54
C LEU A 81 -3.85 2.76 12.83
N GLU A 82 -4.62 2.65 13.90
CA GLU A 82 -4.13 2.20 15.21
C GLU A 82 -3.57 0.78 15.15
N ASN A 83 -2.77 0.41 16.16
CA ASN A 83 -2.20 -0.95 16.22
C ASN A 83 -3.27 -2.03 16.18
N SER A 84 -4.38 -1.82 16.90
CA SER A 84 -5.51 -2.74 17.01
C SER A 84 -6.39 -2.85 15.75
N ALA A 85 -6.07 -2.15 14.64
CA ALA A 85 -6.91 -2.22 13.45
C ALA A 85 -6.91 -3.65 12.88
N PRO A 86 -8.07 -4.22 12.51
CA PRO A 86 -8.18 -5.64 12.14
C PRO A 86 -7.25 -6.09 11.01
N ILE A 87 -6.91 -5.18 10.10
CA ILE A 87 -5.99 -5.43 8.98
C ILE A 87 -4.58 -5.86 9.44
N PHE A 88 -4.19 -5.56 10.68
CA PHE A 88 -2.91 -5.96 11.28
C PHE A 88 -2.98 -7.27 12.07
N HIS A 89 -4.17 -7.88 12.16
CA HIS A 89 -4.47 -9.03 13.02
C HIS A 89 -5.26 -10.13 12.29
N THR A 90 -5.22 -10.17 10.96
CA THR A 90 -6.01 -11.13 10.17
C THR A 90 -5.46 -12.55 10.24
N LEU A 91 -4.16 -12.74 9.98
CA LEU A 91 -3.46 -14.02 10.10
C LEU A 91 -2.33 -13.96 11.14
N TYR A 92 -1.53 -12.90 11.06
CA TYR A 92 -0.50 -12.58 12.03
C TYR A 92 -0.97 -11.43 12.92
N ASP A 93 -0.60 -11.47 14.20
CA ASP A 93 -0.77 -10.35 15.13
C ASP A 93 0.45 -9.42 15.08
N LEU A 94 0.24 -8.16 14.70
CA LEU A 94 1.31 -7.18 14.48
C LEU A 94 1.16 -5.94 15.37
N ASP A 95 1.50 -6.11 16.65
CA ASP A 95 1.48 -5.04 17.67
C ASP A 95 2.72 -4.12 17.64
N ASP A 96 3.81 -4.54 16.99
CA ASP A 96 5.08 -3.81 16.93
C ASP A 96 5.52 -3.64 15.47
N ARG A 97 4.85 -2.72 14.77
CA ARG A 97 5.18 -2.36 13.38
C ARG A 97 6.27 -1.30 13.35
N TYR A 98 7.24 -1.48 12.49
CA TYR A 98 8.38 -0.57 12.31
C TYR A 98 8.55 -0.18 10.84
N GLN A 99 9.42 0.80 10.61
CA GLN A 99 9.76 1.26 9.27
C GLN A 99 10.54 0.17 8.53
N VAL A 100 10.05 -0.18 7.34
CA VAL A 100 10.70 -1.11 6.42
C VAL A 100 11.39 -0.27 5.34
N PRO A 101 12.72 -0.37 5.20
CA PRO A 101 13.45 0.44 4.23
C PRO A 101 13.59 -0.25 2.87
N GLY A 102 13.70 0.53 1.82
CA GLY A 102 14.10 0.03 0.51
C GLY A 102 15.58 -0.37 0.42
N ALA A 103 15.98 -0.81 -0.77
CA ALA A 103 17.31 -1.26 -1.17
C ALA A 103 18.38 -0.21 -0.95
N GLN A 104 18.02 1.08 -0.89
CA GLN A 104 18.95 2.14 -0.52
C GLN A 104 19.59 1.91 0.86
N PHE A 105 18.92 1.19 1.77
CA PHE A 105 19.49 0.75 3.05
C PHE A 105 20.81 -0.02 2.89
N LEU A 106 20.93 -0.85 1.84
CA LEU A 106 22.14 -1.66 1.58
C LEU A 106 23.39 -0.79 1.35
N HIS A 107 23.20 0.46 0.97
CA HIS A 107 24.27 1.41 0.67
C HIS A 107 24.41 2.50 1.75
N SER A 108 23.30 2.95 2.32
CA SER A 108 23.27 4.08 3.26
C SER A 108 23.23 3.66 4.74
N GLY A 109 22.77 2.44 5.04
CA GLY A 109 22.43 1.99 6.39
C GLY A 109 21.24 2.74 7.01
N ARG A 110 20.55 3.59 6.24
CA ARG A 110 19.48 4.47 6.71
C ARG A 110 18.12 3.84 6.45
N VAL A 111 17.24 3.86 7.44
CA VAL A 111 15.92 3.22 7.34
C VAL A 111 14.84 4.07 6.67
N TYR A 112 15.17 5.31 6.34
CA TYR A 112 14.24 6.29 5.77
C TYR A 112 14.81 6.94 4.53
N GLU A 113 13.93 7.54 3.75
CA GLU A 113 14.25 8.34 2.58
C GLU A 113 13.67 9.73 2.71
N LYS A 114 14.27 10.70 2.00
CA LYS A 114 13.86 12.11 2.01
C LYS A 114 13.70 12.63 3.44
N ASP A 115 12.61 13.35 3.73
CA ASP A 115 12.21 13.77 5.08
C ASP A 115 11.23 12.78 5.75
N GLY A 116 11.05 11.58 5.18
CA GLY A 116 10.16 10.52 5.63
C GLY A 116 10.66 9.71 6.83
N ILE A 117 11.07 10.37 7.91
CA ILE A 117 11.77 9.74 9.05
C ILE A 117 10.89 8.77 9.85
N TYR A 118 9.56 8.98 9.87
CA TYR A 118 8.64 8.17 10.67
C TYR A 118 7.66 7.40 9.78
N PRO A 119 7.52 6.07 9.94
CA PRO A 119 6.57 5.28 9.17
C PRO A 119 5.14 5.67 9.53
N ARG A 120 4.25 5.67 8.54
CA ARG A 120 2.83 5.99 8.75
C ARG A 120 1.94 4.96 8.09
N TRP A 121 1.11 4.33 8.90
CA TRP A 121 0.13 3.33 8.48
C TRP A 121 -1.23 4.00 8.45
N ARG A 122 -1.79 4.15 7.25
CA ARG A 122 -3.04 4.89 7.05
C ARG A 122 -4.02 4.09 6.22
N GLY A 123 -5.26 4.54 6.21
CA GLY A 123 -6.24 3.96 5.31
C GLY A 123 -7.43 4.86 5.02
N ILE A 124 -8.25 4.38 4.10
CA ILE A 124 -9.56 4.94 3.77
C ILE A 124 -10.60 3.83 3.99
N TYR A 125 -11.65 4.15 4.74
CA TYR A 125 -12.74 3.25 5.05
C TYR A 125 -13.89 3.38 4.05
N ASP A 126 -14.52 2.25 3.74
CA ASP A 126 -15.82 2.22 3.07
C ASP A 126 -16.98 2.51 4.04
N ASP A 127 -18.22 2.53 3.52
CA ASP A 127 -19.41 2.87 4.32
C ASP A 127 -19.80 1.80 5.35
N LYS A 128 -19.17 0.63 5.28
CA LYS A 128 -19.37 -0.48 6.23
C LYS A 128 -18.26 -0.56 7.27
N GLY A 129 -17.30 0.37 7.23
CA GLY A 129 -16.16 0.39 8.14
C GLY A 129 -15.06 -0.61 7.78
N ARG A 130 -15.05 -1.14 6.53
CA ARG A 130 -13.94 -1.93 6.02
C ARG A 130 -12.87 -1.01 5.44
N ILE A 131 -11.60 -1.33 5.67
CA ILE A 131 -10.48 -0.62 5.04
C ILE A 131 -10.43 -1.05 3.56
N MET A 132 -10.60 -0.11 2.64
CA MET A 132 -10.53 -0.39 1.20
C MET A 132 -9.26 0.16 0.55
N VAL A 133 -8.59 1.12 1.20
CA VAL A 133 -7.26 1.60 0.82
C VAL A 133 -6.35 1.48 2.03
N ALA A 134 -5.24 0.76 1.89
CA ALA A 134 -4.19 0.68 2.90
C ALA A 134 -2.93 1.37 2.39
N ILE A 135 -2.40 2.29 3.19
CA ILE A 135 -1.38 3.25 2.78
C ILE A 135 -0.20 3.08 3.73
N CYS A 136 0.93 2.65 3.18
CA CYS A 136 2.17 2.40 3.90
C CYS A 136 3.16 3.52 3.52
N HIS A 137 3.02 4.68 4.14
CA HIS A 137 3.81 5.86 3.81
C HIS A 137 5.11 5.90 4.60
N ASN A 138 6.17 6.43 3.99
CA ASN A 138 7.54 6.47 4.52
C ASN A 138 8.14 5.08 4.72
N MET A 139 7.80 4.12 3.88
CA MET A 139 8.39 2.78 3.91
C MET A 139 8.27 2.14 2.54
N ASP A 140 9.05 1.10 2.35
CA ASP A 140 9.07 0.31 1.12
C ASP A 140 8.97 -1.17 1.51
N LEU A 141 7.75 -1.70 1.46
CA LEU A 141 7.47 -3.10 1.78
C LEU A 141 7.77 -3.97 0.56
N GLY A 142 7.61 -3.44 -0.65
CA GLY A 142 7.97 -4.09 -1.92
C GLY A 142 9.42 -4.56 -1.91
N ASP A 143 10.36 -3.66 -1.61
CA ASP A 143 11.79 -4.02 -1.54
C ASP A 143 12.07 -5.08 -0.47
N SER A 144 11.29 -5.12 0.62
CA SER A 144 11.46 -6.18 1.62
C SER A 144 11.12 -7.57 1.09
N TRP A 145 10.29 -7.67 0.05
CA TRP A 145 9.99 -8.90 -0.66
C TRP A 145 11.06 -9.21 -1.71
N GLU A 146 11.50 -8.19 -2.46
CA GLU A 146 12.51 -8.31 -3.51
C GLU A 146 13.87 -8.74 -2.95
N TRP A 147 14.25 -8.19 -1.79
CA TRP A 147 15.56 -8.40 -1.17
C TRP A 147 15.54 -9.42 -0.03
N ALA A 148 14.49 -10.24 0.06
CA ALA A 148 14.34 -11.23 1.13
C ALA A 148 15.44 -12.31 1.12
N ASP A 149 16.11 -12.53 -0.01
CA ASP A 149 17.21 -13.48 -0.18
C ASP A 149 18.61 -12.82 -0.17
N GLU A 150 18.70 -11.50 0.01
CA GLU A 150 19.97 -10.77 0.10
C GLU A 150 20.52 -10.79 1.54
N PRO A 151 21.68 -11.42 1.80
CA PRO A 151 22.21 -11.58 3.16
C PRO A 151 22.51 -10.26 3.89
N ARG A 152 22.72 -9.16 3.16
CA ARG A 152 22.97 -7.83 3.75
C ARG A 152 21.69 -7.10 4.12
N TYR A 153 20.52 -7.53 3.63
CA TYR A 153 19.23 -6.96 3.99
C TYR A 153 18.73 -7.66 5.27
N PRO A 154 18.53 -6.94 6.40
CA PRO A 154 18.16 -7.59 7.65
C PRO A 154 16.81 -8.30 7.57
N GLU A 155 16.80 -9.61 7.85
CA GLU A 155 15.63 -10.51 7.79
C GLU A 155 14.37 -9.93 8.42
N LYS A 156 14.50 -9.18 9.53
CA LYS A 156 13.36 -8.57 10.21
C LYS A 156 12.48 -7.75 9.27
N TYR A 157 13.09 -6.99 8.35
CA TYR A 157 12.35 -6.13 7.42
C TYR A 157 11.49 -6.96 6.46
N SER A 158 12.07 -8.00 5.85
CA SER A 158 11.33 -8.97 5.03
C SER A 158 10.27 -9.73 5.84
N ALA A 159 10.57 -10.11 7.07
CA ALA A 159 9.62 -10.78 7.94
C ALA A 159 8.38 -9.90 8.21
N LEU A 160 8.54 -8.60 8.48
CA LEU A 160 7.42 -7.69 8.65
C LEU A 160 6.67 -7.45 7.33
N GLY A 161 7.39 -7.16 6.24
CA GLY A 161 6.77 -6.89 4.95
C GLY A 161 5.96 -8.06 4.42
N ILE A 162 6.46 -9.30 4.54
CA ILE A 162 5.72 -10.51 4.17
C ILE A 162 4.46 -10.65 5.02
N ARG A 163 4.55 -10.46 6.35
CA ARG A 163 3.40 -10.59 7.25
C ARG A 163 2.33 -9.54 6.97
N ILE A 164 2.73 -8.29 6.68
CA ILE A 164 1.82 -7.22 6.27
C ILE A 164 1.13 -7.57 4.96
N GLY A 165 1.89 -7.94 3.92
CA GLY A 165 1.33 -8.32 2.62
C GLY A 165 0.32 -9.46 2.74
N VAL A 166 0.67 -10.53 3.48
CA VAL A 166 -0.24 -11.66 3.71
C VAL A 166 -1.49 -11.24 4.50
N ASN A 167 -1.34 -10.46 5.56
CA ASN A 167 -2.48 -9.95 6.32
C ASN A 167 -3.42 -9.11 5.45
N TYR A 168 -2.88 -8.25 4.59
CA TYR A 168 -3.66 -7.34 3.74
C TYR A 168 -4.39 -8.10 2.64
N VAL A 169 -3.73 -9.06 1.99
CA VAL A 169 -4.38 -9.93 1.00
C VAL A 169 -5.51 -10.73 1.64
N ILE A 170 -5.29 -11.34 2.81
CA ILE A 170 -6.36 -12.11 3.49
C ILE A 170 -7.47 -11.18 3.95
N TYR A 171 -7.15 -10.00 4.50
CA TYR A 171 -8.14 -9.02 4.94
C TYR A 171 -9.05 -8.61 3.78
N ALA A 172 -8.47 -8.27 2.62
CA ALA A 172 -9.19 -7.88 1.42
C ALA A 172 -10.18 -8.93 0.91
N MET A 173 -9.95 -10.22 1.20
CA MET A 173 -10.77 -11.34 0.74
C MET A 173 -11.81 -11.81 1.79
N THR A 174 -11.74 -11.29 3.02
CA THR A 174 -12.51 -11.83 4.15
C THR A 174 -13.40 -10.82 4.86
N HIS A 175 -13.22 -9.53 4.60
CA HIS A 175 -13.99 -8.41 5.17
C HIS A 175 -14.68 -7.62 4.05
#